data_AF-A0A350UTH3-F1
#
_entry.id   AF-A0A350UTH3-F1
#
_cell.length_a   1.000
_cell.length_b   1.000
_cell.length_c   1.000
_cell.angle_alpha   90.00
_cell.angle_beta   90.00
_cell.angle_gamma   90.00
#
_symmetry.space_group_name_H-M   'P 1'
#
loop_
_entity.id
_entity.type
_entity.pdbx_description
1 polymer ?
#
loop_
_entity_poly.entity_id
_entity_poly.type
_entity_poly.pdbx_seq_one_letter_code
_entity_poly.pdbx_strand_id
1 'polypeptide(L)'
;METQPVFLLDCNQSMEEAYQKMRSENVRHLAISEKEKIVGLLSIKDFANYYNFKFCAVISETDRVSRYAEEEILKIDCEATALHAAEIMCDHNVGSILVEKENDIVGIVTERGFLQRVVADGLDANNVKLSSIMNKPVLLDGHLPMDEALSCMRKNNVRHVVVTEDNKISGVISIKDLTIYCKHKFVYELDFGEPI
;
A
#
# COMPACT_ATOMS: atom_id res chain seq x y z
N MET A 1 -12.74 4.11 26.01
CA MET A 1 -11.75 3.91 24.94
C MET A 1 -10.52 3.29 25.60
N GLU A 2 -10.36 1.97 25.49
CA GLU A 2 -9.09 1.35 25.84
C GLU A 2 -8.13 1.58 24.67
N THR A 3 -7.07 2.34 24.90
CA THR A 3 -6.00 2.48 23.91
C THR A 3 -5.17 1.20 23.93
N GLN A 4 -4.99 0.56 22.78
CA GLN A 4 -3.94 -0.44 22.64
C GLN A 4 -2.57 0.20 22.97
N PRO A 5 -1.62 -0.55 23.54
CA PRO A 5 -0.29 -0.04 23.82
C PRO A 5 0.35 0.45 22.52
N VAL A 6 0.95 1.64 22.56
CA VAL A 6 1.78 2.13 21.48
C VAL A 6 2.98 1.19 21.37
N PHE A 7 3.13 0.53 20.23
CA PHE A 7 4.24 -0.38 20.03
C PHE A 7 5.55 0.39 19.92
N LEU A 8 6.39 0.22 20.94
CA LEU A 8 7.69 0.86 21.06
C LEU A 8 8.77 0.04 20.37
N LEU A 9 9.71 0.72 19.74
CA LEU A 9 10.98 0.17 19.30
C LEU A 9 12.10 1.04 19.90
N ASP A 10 13.13 0.43 20.46
CA ASP A 10 14.30 1.20 20.92
C ASP A 10 15.08 1.73 19.70
N CYS A 11 15.60 2.96 19.77
CA CYS A 11 16.27 3.63 18.66
C CYS A 11 17.57 2.94 18.21
N ASN A 12 18.10 2.03 19.03
CA ASN A 12 19.27 1.23 18.69
C ASN A 12 18.92 -0.07 17.95
N GLN A 13 17.62 -0.43 17.88
CA GLN A 13 17.17 -1.58 17.12
C GLN A 13 17.18 -1.28 15.61
N SER A 14 17.42 -2.33 14.85
CA SER A 14 17.53 -2.30 13.40
C SER A 14 16.17 -2.08 12.70
N MET A 15 16.24 -1.69 11.43
CA MET A 15 15.06 -1.57 10.57
C MET A 15 14.37 -2.93 10.31
N GLU A 16 15.10 -4.04 10.42
CA GLU A 16 14.54 -5.38 10.31
C GLU A 16 13.67 -5.71 11.53
N GLU A 17 14.18 -5.47 12.74
CA GLU A 17 13.41 -5.64 13.98
C GLU A 17 12.16 -4.77 13.98
N ALA A 18 12.28 -3.54 13.47
CA ALA A 18 11.13 -2.66 13.24
C ALA A 18 10.07 -3.32 12.35
N TYR A 19 10.49 -3.91 11.23
CA TYR A 19 9.58 -4.58 10.31
C TYR A 19 8.92 -5.81 10.91
N GLN A 20 9.70 -6.68 11.56
CA GLN A 20 9.16 -7.87 12.21
C GLN A 20 8.11 -7.49 13.27
N LYS A 21 8.38 -6.42 14.03
CA LYS A 21 7.43 -5.91 15.02
C LYS A 21 6.18 -5.29 14.39
N MET A 22 6.31 -4.48 13.34
CA MET A 22 5.15 -3.96 12.58
C MET A 22 4.27 -5.11 12.08
N ARG A 23 4.88 -6.20 11.59
CA ARG A 23 4.16 -7.35 11.06
C ARG A 23 3.53 -8.22 12.14
N SER A 24 4.26 -8.56 13.21
CA SER A 24 3.76 -9.43 14.29
C SER A 24 2.60 -8.78 15.04
N GLU A 25 2.67 -7.46 15.23
CA GLU A 25 1.66 -6.68 15.93
C GLU A 25 0.57 -6.14 15.00
N ASN A 26 0.69 -6.40 13.68
CA ASN A 26 -0.21 -5.88 12.65
C ASN A 26 -0.39 -4.34 12.71
N VAL A 27 0.71 -3.61 12.91
CA VAL A 27 0.74 -2.15 12.98
C VAL A 27 1.60 -1.53 11.90
N ARG A 28 1.19 -0.35 11.43
CA ARG A 28 1.88 0.39 10.35
C ARG A 28 2.84 1.46 10.87
N HIS A 29 2.86 1.67 12.19
CA HIS A 29 3.65 2.68 12.86
C HIS A 29 4.20 2.13 14.17
N LEU A 30 5.47 2.43 14.45
CA LEU A 30 6.13 2.18 15.73
C LEU A 30 6.57 3.51 16.31
N ALA A 31 6.34 3.71 17.60
CA ALA A 31 6.97 4.81 18.31
C ALA A 31 8.43 4.42 18.60
N ILE A 32 9.36 5.28 18.21
CA ILE A 32 10.78 5.08 18.47
C ILE A 32 11.10 5.70 19.82
N SER A 33 11.78 4.93 20.66
CA SER A 33 12.14 5.32 22.02
C SER A 33 13.65 5.35 22.24
N GLU A 34 14.12 6.30 23.04
CA GLU A 34 15.48 6.36 23.56
C GLU A 34 15.37 6.57 25.08
N LYS A 35 15.92 5.65 25.88
CA LYS A 35 15.90 5.75 27.37
C LYS A 35 14.49 6.02 27.92
N GLU A 36 13.52 5.21 27.48
CA GLU A 36 12.09 5.29 27.84
C GLU A 36 11.34 6.56 27.38
N LYS A 37 11.98 7.44 26.59
CA LYS A 37 11.33 8.60 25.98
C LYS A 37 11.03 8.34 24.52
N ILE A 38 9.81 8.65 24.07
CA ILE A 38 9.48 8.62 22.65
C ILE A 38 10.19 9.79 21.95
N VAL A 39 11.03 9.47 20.97
CA VAL A 39 11.84 10.44 20.20
C VAL A 39 11.41 10.54 18.74
N GLY A 40 10.59 9.62 18.25
CA GLY A 40 10.11 9.65 16.87
C GLY A 40 9.01 8.65 16.56
N LEU A 41 8.57 8.65 15.30
CA LEU A 41 7.63 7.70 14.75
C LEU A 41 8.26 7.10 13.49
N LEU A 42 8.25 5.77 13.40
CA LEU A 42 8.68 5.06 12.21
C LEU A 42 7.45 4.43 11.56
N SER A 43 7.23 4.71 10.27
CA SER A 43 6.12 4.18 9.51
C SER A 43 6.55 3.11 8.51
N ILE A 44 5.59 2.36 8.03
CA ILE A 44 5.76 1.41 6.93
C ILE A 44 6.34 2.06 5.66
N LYS A 45 6.07 3.36 5.45
CA LYS A 45 6.62 4.14 4.33
C LYS A 45 8.12 4.42 4.54
N ASP A 46 8.54 4.66 5.77
CA ASP A 46 9.94 4.90 6.10
C ASP A 46 10.77 3.63 5.88
N PHE A 47 10.20 2.47 6.22
CA PHE A 47 10.77 1.16 5.87
C PHE A 47 10.95 1.02 4.35
N ALA A 48 9.89 1.23 3.57
CA ALA A 48 9.96 1.13 2.10
C ALA A 48 11.01 2.10 1.51
N ASN A 49 11.09 3.33 2.04
CA ASN A 49 12.08 4.31 1.61
C ASN A 49 13.51 3.93 2.00
N TYR A 50 13.72 3.42 3.22
CA TYR A 50 15.03 3.01 3.72
C TYR A 50 15.64 1.92 2.84
N TYR A 51 14.88 0.86 2.57
CA TYR A 51 15.36 -0.24 1.75
C TYR A 51 15.50 0.16 0.28
N ASN A 52 14.57 0.96 -0.25
CA ASN A 52 14.73 1.50 -1.60
C ASN A 52 16.02 2.32 -1.73
N PHE A 53 16.33 3.20 -0.78
CA PHE A 53 17.54 4.02 -0.83
C PHE A 53 18.82 3.21 -0.61
N LYS A 54 18.82 2.28 0.35
CA LYS A 54 20.02 1.53 0.75
C LYS A 54 20.43 0.46 -0.26
N PHE A 55 19.49 -0.07 -1.03
CA PHE A 55 19.72 -1.24 -1.89
C PHE A 55 19.37 -1.03 -3.37
N CYS A 56 19.25 0.22 -3.84
CA CYS A 56 19.05 0.58 -5.25
C CYS A 56 20.06 -0.05 -6.25
N ALA A 57 21.13 -0.71 -5.79
CA ALA A 57 22.19 -1.27 -6.64
C ALA A 57 22.08 -2.78 -6.93
N VAL A 58 21.14 -3.51 -6.31
CA VAL A 58 20.97 -4.96 -6.57
C VAL A 58 19.66 -5.16 -7.33
N ILE A 59 19.72 -5.06 -8.66
CA ILE A 59 18.59 -5.32 -9.56
C ILE A 59 18.68 -6.80 -9.97
N SER A 60 17.66 -7.58 -9.65
CA SER A 60 17.46 -8.92 -10.22
C SER A 60 16.29 -8.83 -11.21
N GLU A 61 16.42 -9.48 -12.37
CA GLU A 61 15.35 -9.60 -13.38
C GLU A 61 14.09 -10.32 -12.84
N THR A 62 14.17 -10.91 -11.65
CA THR A 62 13.09 -11.67 -10.98
C THR A 62 12.13 -10.84 -10.13
N ASP A 63 12.36 -9.54 -9.98
CA ASP A 63 11.61 -8.64 -9.10
C ASP A 63 10.60 -7.77 -9.84
N ARG A 64 9.71 -8.42 -10.60
CA ARG A 64 8.66 -7.75 -11.38
C ARG A 64 7.48 -7.34 -10.52
N VAL A 65 6.87 -6.21 -10.86
CA VAL A 65 5.66 -5.69 -10.19
C VAL A 65 4.53 -6.70 -10.19
N SER A 66 4.28 -7.39 -11.31
CA SER A 66 3.16 -8.35 -11.41
C SER A 66 3.26 -9.51 -10.43
N ARG A 67 4.45 -9.87 -9.96
CA ARG A 67 4.65 -10.93 -8.95
C ARG A 67 4.11 -10.56 -7.56
N TYR A 68 4.00 -9.26 -7.27
CA TYR A 68 3.60 -8.74 -5.96
C TYR A 68 2.27 -8.00 -6.00
N ALA A 69 1.62 -7.92 -7.17
CA ALA A 69 0.31 -7.32 -7.30
C ALA A 69 -0.77 -8.29 -6.79
N GLU A 70 -1.80 -7.76 -6.13
CA GLU A 70 -2.97 -8.57 -5.77
C GLU A 70 -3.78 -8.91 -7.04
N GLU A 71 -3.92 -10.20 -7.33
CA GLU A 71 -4.67 -10.72 -8.50
C GLU A 71 -6.19 -10.61 -8.30
N GLU A 72 -6.67 -10.69 -7.06
CA GLU A 72 -8.09 -10.54 -6.74
C GLU A 72 -8.47 -9.06 -6.65
N ILE A 73 -8.71 -8.47 -7.82
CA ILE A 73 -9.02 -7.06 -7.95
C ILE A 73 -10.47 -6.82 -7.55
N LEU A 74 -10.67 -6.16 -6.41
CA LEU A 74 -11.99 -5.69 -6.01
C LEU A 74 -12.45 -4.55 -6.93
N LYS A 75 -13.63 -4.76 -7.50
CA LYS A 75 -14.29 -3.84 -8.42
C LYS A 75 -15.70 -3.55 -7.92
N ILE A 76 -16.16 -2.34 -8.20
CA ILE A 76 -17.51 -1.93 -7.84
C ILE A 76 -18.06 -0.95 -8.88
N ASP A 77 -19.36 -1.05 -9.16
CA ASP A 77 -20.04 -0.20 -10.12
C ASP A 77 -19.97 1.30 -9.75
N CYS A 78 -19.83 2.17 -10.75
CA CYS A 78 -19.69 3.61 -10.54
C CYS A 78 -20.90 4.29 -9.91
N GLU A 79 -22.08 3.66 -9.99
CA GLU A 79 -23.33 4.09 -9.37
C GLU A 79 -23.53 3.50 -7.97
N ALA A 80 -22.58 2.71 -7.45
CA ALA A 80 -22.59 2.34 -6.04
C ALA A 80 -22.38 3.57 -5.14
N THR A 81 -22.80 3.45 -3.88
CA THR A 81 -22.65 4.52 -2.89
C THR A 81 -21.27 4.48 -2.26
N ALA A 82 -20.83 5.62 -1.73
CA ALA A 82 -19.62 5.71 -0.95
C ALA A 82 -19.65 4.78 0.28
N LEU A 83 -20.82 4.63 0.93
CA LEU A 83 -20.97 3.71 2.05
C LEU A 83 -20.74 2.25 1.64
N HIS A 84 -21.40 1.78 0.57
CA HIS A 84 -21.28 0.39 0.13
C HIS A 84 -19.83 0.04 -0.28
N ALA A 85 -19.13 0.97 -0.94
CA ALA A 85 -17.71 0.78 -1.23
C ALA A 85 -16.85 0.69 0.04
N ALA A 86 -17.13 1.53 1.04
CA ALA A 86 -16.40 1.49 2.31
C ALA A 86 -16.64 0.18 3.08
N GLU A 87 -17.86 -0.37 3.05
CA GLU A 87 -18.20 -1.67 3.63
C GLU A 87 -17.41 -2.80 2.95
N ILE A 88 -17.42 -2.86 1.62
CA ILE A 88 -16.64 -3.86 0.87
C ILE A 88 -15.15 -3.74 1.19
N MET A 89 -14.61 -2.51 1.20
CA MET A 89 -13.20 -2.28 1.52
C MET A 89 -12.84 -2.72 2.95
N CYS A 90 -13.75 -2.53 3.91
CA CYS A 90 -13.58 -2.97 5.28
C CYS A 90 -13.60 -4.51 5.39
N ASP A 91 -14.58 -5.15 4.76
CA ASP A 91 -14.76 -6.61 4.79
C ASP A 91 -13.57 -7.36 4.19
N HIS A 92 -12.94 -6.77 3.17
CA HIS A 92 -11.76 -7.34 2.50
C HIS A 92 -10.43 -6.78 3.03
N ASN A 93 -10.46 -5.85 4.00
CA ASN A 93 -9.28 -5.22 4.58
C ASN A 93 -8.34 -4.57 3.54
N VAL A 94 -8.91 -3.84 2.57
CA VAL A 94 -8.18 -3.16 1.49
C VAL A 94 -8.25 -1.63 1.60
N GLY A 95 -7.20 -0.95 1.12
CA GLY A 95 -7.11 0.52 1.14
C GLY A 95 -7.63 1.22 -0.12
N SER A 96 -8.05 0.45 -1.13
CA SER A 96 -8.58 0.96 -2.40
C SER A 96 -9.51 -0.04 -3.08
N ILE A 97 -10.40 0.46 -3.92
CA ILE A 97 -11.27 -0.34 -4.79
C ILE A 97 -11.34 0.27 -6.19
N LEU A 98 -11.33 -0.58 -7.23
CA LEU A 98 -11.51 -0.11 -8.60
C LEU A 98 -12.98 0.17 -8.88
N VAL A 99 -13.23 1.22 -9.65
CA VAL A 99 -14.58 1.62 -10.07
C VAL A 99 -14.76 1.24 -11.52
N GLU A 100 -15.81 0.48 -11.80
CA GLU A 100 -16.16 0.04 -13.14
C GLU A 100 -17.46 0.65 -13.65
N LYS A 101 -17.57 0.75 -14.97
CA LYS A 101 -18.81 1.06 -15.68
C LYS A 101 -18.86 0.18 -16.91
N GLU A 102 -19.92 -0.62 -17.06
CA GLU A 102 -20.10 -1.50 -18.22
C GLU A 102 -18.90 -2.44 -18.47
N ASN A 103 -18.25 -2.91 -17.39
CA ASN A 103 -17.02 -3.72 -17.36
C ASN A 103 -15.70 -2.99 -17.68
N ASP A 104 -15.74 -1.70 -17.97
CA ASP A 104 -14.54 -0.88 -18.11
C ASP A 104 -14.15 -0.23 -16.79
N ILE A 105 -12.86 -0.30 -16.43
CA ILE A 105 -12.36 0.42 -15.25
C ILE A 105 -12.30 1.92 -15.56
N VAL A 106 -13.18 2.67 -14.90
CA VAL A 106 -13.32 4.13 -15.08
C VAL A 106 -12.66 4.92 -13.96
N GLY A 107 -12.29 4.28 -12.85
CA GLY A 107 -11.68 4.96 -11.73
C GLY A 107 -11.14 4.06 -10.63
N ILE A 108 -10.62 4.71 -9.59
CA ILE A 108 -10.21 4.12 -8.32
C ILE A 108 -10.66 5.04 -7.18
N VAL A 109 -11.13 4.45 -6.09
CA VAL A 109 -11.40 5.13 -4.83
C VAL A 109 -10.45 4.57 -3.76
N THR A 110 -9.97 5.43 -2.87
CA THR A 110 -9.03 5.08 -1.79
C THR A 110 -9.53 5.63 -0.47
N GLU A 111 -9.01 5.14 0.65
CA GLU A 111 -9.27 5.69 2.00
C GLU A 111 -9.12 7.23 2.02
N ARG A 112 -8.04 7.76 1.42
CA ARG A 112 -7.81 9.20 1.32
C ARG A 112 -8.88 9.91 0.50
N GLY A 113 -9.37 9.26 -0.56
CA GLY A 113 -10.46 9.78 -1.39
C GLY A 113 -11.74 9.98 -0.58
N PHE A 114 -12.13 9.00 0.24
CA PHE A 114 -13.29 9.12 1.15
C PHE A 114 -13.12 10.27 2.14
N LEU A 115 -11.95 10.34 2.79
CA LEU A 115 -11.67 11.41 3.74
C LEU A 115 -11.80 12.79 3.09
N GLN A 116 -11.27 12.96 1.87
CA GLN A 116 -11.25 14.25 1.20
C GLN A 116 -12.58 14.65 0.56
N ARG A 117 -13.33 13.71 -0.03
CA ARG A 117 -14.47 14.03 -0.89
C ARG A 117 -15.83 13.62 -0.33
N VAL A 118 -15.84 12.99 0.83
CA VAL A 118 -17.08 12.63 1.54
C VAL A 118 -17.05 13.26 2.92
N VAL A 119 -16.04 12.94 3.72
CA VAL A 119 -15.97 13.38 5.12
C VAL A 119 -15.66 14.87 5.23
N ALA A 120 -14.59 15.35 4.60
CA ALA A 120 -14.20 16.76 4.68
C ALA A 120 -15.25 17.71 4.07
N ASP A 121 -15.98 17.23 3.06
CA ASP A 121 -17.05 17.98 2.41
C ASP A 121 -18.40 17.86 3.14
N GLY A 122 -18.48 17.07 4.23
CA GLY A 122 -19.69 16.91 5.04
C GLY A 122 -20.84 16.20 4.31
N LEU A 123 -20.52 15.36 3.33
CA LEU A 123 -21.51 14.65 2.53
C LEU A 123 -22.00 13.37 3.20
N ASP A 124 -23.25 13.01 2.98
CA ASP A 124 -23.81 11.73 3.40
C ASP A 124 -23.36 10.60 2.46
N ALA A 125 -22.55 9.68 2.99
CA ALA A 125 -22.00 8.55 2.25
C ALA A 125 -23.06 7.63 1.62
N ASN A 126 -24.30 7.64 2.12
CA ASN A 126 -25.41 6.89 1.52
C ASN A 126 -25.86 7.47 0.17
N ASN A 127 -25.61 8.75 -0.06
CA ASN A 127 -26.12 9.48 -1.23
C ASN A 127 -25.02 9.84 -2.25
N VAL A 128 -23.75 9.76 -1.85
CA VAL A 128 -22.62 10.04 -2.74
C VAL A 128 -22.34 8.83 -3.63
N LYS A 129 -22.35 9.04 -4.95
CA LYS A 129 -21.98 8.02 -5.95
C LYS A 129 -20.46 7.96 -6.14
N LEU A 130 -19.91 6.77 -6.38
CA LEU A 130 -18.47 6.62 -6.62
C LEU A 130 -17.98 7.40 -7.84
N SER A 131 -18.80 7.49 -8.89
CA SER A 131 -18.53 8.29 -10.08
C SER A 131 -18.17 9.75 -9.78
N SER A 132 -18.65 10.31 -8.65
CA SER A 132 -18.37 11.68 -8.23
C SER A 132 -17.09 11.83 -7.39
N ILE A 133 -16.57 10.76 -6.79
CA ILE A 133 -15.42 10.80 -5.87
C ILE A 133 -14.20 10.03 -6.35
N MET A 134 -14.33 9.21 -7.40
CA MET A 134 -13.22 8.46 -7.99
C MET A 134 -12.15 9.35 -8.60
N ASN A 135 -10.94 8.80 -8.71
CA ASN A 135 -9.85 9.37 -9.49
C ASN A 135 -9.49 8.44 -10.63
N LYS A 136 -8.82 8.98 -11.66
CA LYS A 136 -8.20 8.12 -12.68
C LYS A 136 -7.11 7.27 -12.02
N PRO A 137 -7.06 5.96 -12.29
CA PRO A 137 -6.00 5.13 -11.77
C PRO A 137 -4.66 5.52 -12.39
N VAL A 138 -3.60 5.47 -11.56
CA VAL A 138 -2.23 5.48 -12.07
C VAL A 138 -1.91 4.07 -12.52
N LEU A 139 -1.48 3.92 -13.77
CA LEU A 139 -1.15 2.63 -14.37
C LEU A 139 0.37 2.40 -14.33
N LEU A 140 0.77 1.15 -14.18
CA LEU A 140 2.16 0.72 -14.27
C LEU A 140 2.24 -0.65 -14.93
N ASP A 141 3.18 -0.81 -15.86
CA ASP A 141 3.44 -2.11 -16.49
C ASP A 141 4.00 -3.09 -15.46
N GLY A 142 3.36 -4.25 -15.33
CA GLY A 142 3.72 -5.33 -14.42
C GLY A 142 5.10 -5.93 -14.69
N HIS A 143 5.64 -5.75 -15.90
CA HIS A 143 6.97 -6.20 -16.28
C HIS A 143 8.09 -5.32 -15.73
N LEU A 144 7.75 -4.11 -15.25
CA LEU A 144 8.73 -3.21 -14.67
C LEU A 144 9.25 -3.75 -13.33
N PRO A 145 10.48 -3.37 -12.95
CA PRO A 145 11.04 -3.68 -11.64
C PRO A 145 10.24 -3.05 -10.48
N MET A 146 10.28 -3.68 -9.30
CA MET A 146 9.53 -3.23 -8.12
C MET A 146 9.87 -1.83 -7.59
N ASP A 147 11.09 -1.32 -7.81
CA ASP A 147 11.46 0.05 -7.44
C ASP A 147 10.74 1.12 -8.29
N GLU A 148 10.36 0.76 -9.54
CA GLU A 148 9.49 1.61 -10.37
C GLU A 148 8.10 1.79 -9.74
N ALA A 149 7.57 0.78 -9.03
CA ALA A 149 6.29 0.93 -8.32
C ALA A 149 6.38 2.00 -7.22
N LEU A 150 7.42 1.96 -6.39
CA LEU A 150 7.62 2.98 -5.36
C LEU A 150 7.90 4.36 -5.99
N SER A 151 8.69 4.41 -7.05
CA SER A 151 8.96 5.64 -7.80
C SER A 151 7.69 6.25 -8.37
N CYS A 152 6.85 5.44 -9.00
CA CYS A 152 5.55 5.81 -9.54
C CYS A 152 4.60 6.32 -8.46
N MET A 153 4.51 5.61 -7.32
CA MET A 153 3.74 6.04 -6.16
C MET A 153 4.19 7.41 -5.63
N ARG A 154 5.50 7.63 -5.46
CA ARG A 154 6.06 8.92 -5.01
C ARG A 154 5.76 10.04 -6.00
N LYS A 155 6.05 9.83 -7.28
CA LYS A 155 5.87 10.83 -8.35
C LYS A 155 4.42 11.29 -8.46
N ASN A 156 3.48 10.36 -8.33
CA ASN A 156 2.04 10.65 -8.44
C ASN A 156 1.38 10.97 -7.10
N ASN A 157 2.13 10.91 -5.98
CA ASN A 157 1.62 11.07 -4.62
C ASN A 157 0.43 10.14 -4.30
N VAL A 158 0.50 8.90 -4.79
CA VAL A 158 -0.50 7.84 -4.55
C VAL A 158 0.12 6.70 -3.75
N ARG A 159 -0.73 5.88 -3.13
CA ARG A 159 -0.31 4.68 -2.37
C ARG A 159 -0.73 3.37 -3.03
N HIS A 160 -1.53 3.45 -4.09
CA HIS A 160 -2.03 2.32 -4.86
C HIS A 160 -1.81 2.65 -6.34
N VAL A 161 -1.33 1.66 -7.08
CA VAL A 161 -1.07 1.74 -8.51
C VAL A 161 -1.74 0.52 -9.14
N VAL A 162 -2.43 0.73 -10.25
CA VAL A 162 -3.06 -0.35 -11.00
C VAL A 162 -2.02 -0.95 -11.93
N VAL A 163 -1.84 -2.25 -11.84
CA VAL A 163 -0.84 -3.00 -12.61
C VAL A 163 -1.47 -3.48 -13.89
N THR A 164 -0.75 -3.35 -15.00
CA THR A 164 -1.18 -3.80 -16.31
C THR A 164 -0.19 -4.77 -16.93
N GLU A 165 -0.69 -5.83 -17.57
CA GLU A 165 0.07 -6.74 -18.41
C GLU A 165 -0.64 -6.87 -19.77
N ASP A 166 0.11 -6.79 -20.86
CA ASP A 166 -0.44 -6.81 -22.23
C ASP A 166 -1.61 -5.84 -22.45
N ASN A 167 -1.51 -4.63 -21.86
CA ASN A 167 -2.54 -3.59 -21.85
C ASN A 167 -3.86 -3.96 -21.16
N LYS A 168 -3.86 -5.01 -20.33
CA LYS A 168 -4.99 -5.39 -19.48
C LYS A 168 -4.64 -5.18 -18.02
N ILE A 169 -5.62 -4.77 -17.24
CA ILE A 169 -5.46 -4.65 -15.79
C ILE A 169 -5.28 -6.06 -15.21
N SER A 170 -4.14 -6.31 -14.57
CA SER A 170 -3.77 -7.60 -13.98
C SER A 170 -3.71 -7.58 -12.45
N GLY A 171 -3.65 -6.40 -11.83
CA GLY A 171 -3.69 -6.32 -10.37
C GLY A 171 -3.71 -4.90 -9.83
N VAL A 172 -3.66 -4.79 -8.51
CA VAL A 172 -3.36 -3.54 -7.80
C VAL A 172 -2.15 -3.80 -6.91
N ILE A 173 -1.21 -2.85 -6.88
CA ILE A 173 -0.10 -2.86 -5.95
C ILE A 173 -0.14 -1.62 -5.06
N SER A 174 0.12 -1.83 -3.78
CA SER A 174 0.07 -0.81 -2.75
C SER A 174 1.42 -0.59 -2.07
N ILE A 175 1.53 0.48 -1.29
CA ILE A 175 2.72 0.73 -0.46
C ILE A 175 2.99 -0.41 0.54
N LYS A 176 1.94 -1.16 0.94
CA LYS A 176 2.08 -2.32 1.84
C LYS A 176 2.82 -3.46 1.14
N ASP A 177 2.58 -3.66 -0.15
CA ASP A 177 3.17 -4.77 -0.92
C ASP A 177 4.66 -4.57 -1.17
N LEU A 178 5.10 -3.31 -1.29
CA LEU A 178 6.52 -2.97 -1.28
C LEU A 178 7.24 -3.48 -0.04
N THR A 179 6.54 -3.62 1.09
CA THR A 179 7.18 -4.10 2.31
C THR A 179 7.33 -5.62 2.33
N ILE A 180 6.42 -6.34 1.67
CA ILE A 180 6.57 -7.77 1.40
C ILE A 180 7.77 -7.97 0.47
N TYR A 181 7.86 -7.19 -0.61
CA TYR A 181 9.01 -7.20 -1.52
C TYR A 181 10.34 -6.94 -0.79
N CYS A 182 10.44 -5.84 -0.03
CA CYS A 182 11.68 -5.51 0.68
C CYS A 182 12.06 -6.58 1.70
N LYS A 183 11.09 -7.26 2.34
CA LYS A 183 11.37 -8.42 3.18
C LYS A 183 11.95 -9.58 2.38
N HIS A 184 11.30 -9.97 1.28
CA HIS A 184 11.75 -11.07 0.43
C HIS A 184 13.18 -10.84 -0.06
N LYS A 185 13.46 -9.63 -0.54
CA LYS A 185 14.74 -9.29 -1.14
C LYS A 185 15.85 -9.01 -0.14
N PHE A 186 15.57 -8.37 0.99
CA PHE A 186 16.64 -7.84 1.85
C PHE A 186 16.72 -8.49 3.22
N VAL A 187 15.71 -9.26 3.62
CA VAL A 187 15.69 -9.97 4.89
C VAL A 187 15.92 -11.47 4.70
N TYR A 188 15.58 -12.04 3.53
CA TYR A 188 15.87 -13.45 3.25
C TYR A 188 17.12 -13.67 2.39
N GLU A 189 17.33 -12.92 1.30
CA GLU A 189 18.47 -13.17 0.39
C GLU A 189 19.83 -12.78 0.98
N LEU A 190 19.88 -11.83 1.91
CA LEU A 190 21.14 -11.35 2.51
C LEU A 190 21.60 -12.16 3.73
N ASP A 191 20.71 -12.96 4.35
CA ASP A 191 21.04 -13.74 5.55
C ASP A 191 21.23 -15.24 5.30
N PHE A 192 20.72 -15.80 4.18
CA PHE A 192 20.75 -17.26 3.95
C PHE A 192 21.64 -17.75 2.83
N GLY A 193 22.31 -16.89 2.06
CA GLY A 193 23.43 -17.29 1.21
C GLY A 193 23.18 -18.38 0.15
N GLU A 194 21.97 -18.88 -0.07
CA GLU A 194 21.65 -19.80 -1.15
C GLU A 194 20.23 -19.58 -1.71
N PRO A 195 20.05 -19.57 -3.05
CA PRO A 195 18.74 -19.59 -3.68
C PRO A 195 18.14 -21.00 -3.68
N ILE A 196 16.82 -21.10 -3.50
CA ILE A 196 16.03 -22.30 -3.85
C ILE A 196 15.84 -22.32 -5.37
#